data_AF-A0A447JK06-F1
#
_entry.id   AF-A0A447JK06-F1
#
_cell.length_a   1.000
_cell.length_b   1.000
_cell.length_c   1.000
_cell.angle_alpha   90.00
_cell.angle_beta   90.00
_cell.angle_gamma   90.00
#
_symmetry.space_group_name_H-M   'P 1'
#
loop_
_entity.id
_entity.type
_entity.pdbx_description
1 polymer ?
#
loop_
_entity_poly.entity_id
_entity_poly.type
_entity_poly.pdbx_seq_one_letter_code
_entity_poly.pdbx_strand_id
1 'polypeptide(L)' 'MLVKAMANKFGEEKGNSRYLYRLFPKGPAKQATKIAGLPKPVKCI' A
#
# COMPACT_ATOMS: atom_id res chain seq x y z
N MET A 1 2.95 -6.72 -4.51
CA MET A 1 1.60 -7.31 -4.45
C MET A 1 0.54 -6.48 -3.68
N LEU A 2 0.82 -5.24 -3.24
CA LEU A 2 -0.22 -4.37 -2.63
C LEU A 2 -1.08 -3.66 -3.68
N VAL A 3 -0.44 -3.06 -4.68
CA VAL A 3 -1.07 -2.30 -5.78
C VAL A 3 -2.10 -3.16 -6.52
N LYS A 4 -1.72 -4.39 -6.89
CA LYS A 4 -2.61 -5.36 -7.57
C LYS A 4 -3.79 -5.81 -6.70
N ALA A 5 -3.58 -6.02 -5.40
CA ALA A 5 -4.67 -6.36 -4.48
C ALA A 5 -5.64 -5.17 -4.30
N MET A 6 -5.11 -3.95 -4.24
CA MET A 6 -5.91 -2.72 -4.25
C MET A 6 -6.69 -2.57 -5.56
N ALA A 7 -6.07 -2.84 -6.71
CA ALA A 7 -6.73 -2.79 -8.02
C ALA A 7 -7.89 -3.78 -8.11
N ASN A 8 -7.67 -5.02 -7.67
CA ASN A 8 -8.72 -6.05 -7.68
C ASN A 8 -9.90 -5.73 -6.75
N LYS A 9 -9.66 -5.04 -5.63
CA LYS A 9 -10.71 -4.76 -4.63
C LYS A 9 -11.40 -3.41 -4.81
N PHE A 10 -10.69 -2.41 -5.34
CA PHE A 10 -11.13 -1.02 -5.42
C PHE A 10 -11.06 -0.42 -6.84
N GLY A 11 -10.66 -1.19 -7.84
CA GLY A 11 -10.46 -0.75 -9.22
C GLY A 11 -9.07 -0.17 -9.47
N GLU A 12 -8.68 -0.10 -10.75
CA GLU A 12 -7.37 0.41 -11.20
C GLU A 12 -7.12 1.87 -10.80
N GLU A 13 -8.18 2.67 -10.66
CA GLU A 13 -8.11 4.07 -10.21
C GLU A 13 -7.51 4.21 -8.81
N LYS A 14 -7.76 3.25 -7.92
CA LYS A 14 -7.23 3.21 -6.55
C LYS A 14 -6.06 2.23 -6.39
N GLY A 15 -5.93 1.29 -7.32
CA GLY A 15 -4.87 0.30 -7.39
C GLY A 15 -3.65 0.75 -8.18
N ASN A 16 -3.18 1.99 -8.01
CA ASN A 16 -1.96 2.48 -8.66
C ASN A 16 -0.96 3.03 -7.63
N SER A 17 0.32 2.97 -7.99
CA SER A 17 1.41 3.42 -7.12
C SER A 17 1.27 4.91 -6.76
N ARG A 18 0.89 5.77 -7.71
CA ARG A 18 0.80 7.22 -7.49
C ARG A 18 -0.26 7.57 -6.44
N TYR A 19 -1.41 6.92 -6.51
CA TYR A 19 -2.51 7.06 -5.56
C TYR A 19 -2.08 6.60 -4.16
N LEU A 20 -1.43 5.44 -4.07
CA LEU A 20 -0.94 4.89 -2.81
C LEU A 20 0.16 5.74 -2.17
N TYR A 21 1.07 6.31 -2.95
CA TYR A 21 2.08 7.25 -2.45
C TYR A 21 1.49 8.60 -2.05
N ARG A 22 0.37 9.02 -2.67
CA ARG A 22 -0.36 10.23 -2.24
C ARG A 22 -1.04 10.03 -0.88
N LEU A 23 -1.56 8.84 -0.61
CA LEU A 23 -2.13 8.47 0.69
C LEU A 23 -1.05 8.20 1.75
N PHE A 24 0.04 7.57 1.35
CA PHE A 24 1.12 7.11 2.21
C PHE A 24 2.48 7.66 1.72
N PRO A 25 2.78 8.94 1.98
CA PRO A 25 3.98 9.60 1.48
C PRO A 25 5.30 9.00 2.00
N LYS A 26 5.28 8.35 3.17
CA LYS A 26 6.44 7.63 3.75
C LYS A 26 6.54 6.17 3.28
N GLY A 27 5.73 5.80 2.28
CA GLY A 27 5.70 4.48 1.68
C GLY A 27 4.43 3.72 2.08
N PRO A 28 3.66 3.19 1.10
CA PRO A 28 2.40 2.50 1.37
C PRO A 28 2.60 1.24 2.20
N ALA A 29 3.65 0.45 1.97
CA ALA A 29 3.92 -0.73 2.78
C ALA A 29 4.19 -0.39 4.26
N LYS A 30 4.97 0.67 4.53
CA LYS A 30 5.39 1.05 5.88
C LYS A 30 4.26 1.71 6.68
N GLN A 31 3.51 2.62 6.06
CA GLN A 31 2.41 3.31 6.73
C GLN A 31 1.17 2.43 6.82
N ALA A 32 0.80 1.70 5.77
CA ALA A 32 -0.39 0.85 5.81
C ALA A 32 -0.24 -0.30 6.83
N THR A 33 0.93 -0.93 6.92
CA THR A 33 1.17 -1.98 7.94
C THR A 33 1.11 -1.42 9.36
N LYS A 34 1.70 -0.24 9.60
CA LYS A 34 1.62 0.45 10.90
C LYS A 34 0.17 0.78 11.29
N ILE A 35 -0.63 1.30 10.35
CA ILE A 35 -2.03 1.66 10.59
C ILE A 35 -2.89 0.41 10.81
N ALA A 36 -2.61 -0.67 10.08
CA ALA A 36 -3.31 -1.94 10.21
C ALA A 36 -2.89 -2.78 11.44
N GLY A 37 -1.95 -2.29 12.26
CA GLY A 37 -1.43 -3.04 13.41
C GLY A 37 -0.60 -4.28 13.03
N LEU A 38 -0.11 -4.34 11.79
CA LEU A 38 0.69 -5.44 11.28
C LEU A 38 2.16 -5.29 11.67
N PRO A 39 2.88 -6.40 11.91
CA PRO A 39 4.31 -6.36 12.22
C PRO A 39 5.08 -5.72 11.07
N LYS A 40 6.21 -5.07 11.41
CA LYS A 40 7.05 -4.37 10.45
C LYS A 40 7.50 -5.34 9.33
N PRO A 41 7.30 -5.00 8.05
CA PRO A 41 7.70 -5.88 6.95
C PRO A 41 9.21 -6.10 6.97
N VAL A 42 9.62 -7.37 6.92
CA VAL A 42 11.03 -7.80 7.04
C VAL A 42 11.81 -7.63 5.72
N LYS A 43 11.11 -7.57 4.58
CA LYS A 43 11.69 -7.30 3.26
C LYS A 43 10.98 -6.10 2.63
N CYS A 44 11.73 -5.02 2.40
CA CYS A 44 11.35 -4.00 1.43
C CYS A 44 11.78 -4.52 0.05
N ILE A 45 10.82 -4.86 -0.81
CA ILE A 45 11.00 -4.98 -2.26
C ILE A 45 10.44 -3.71 -2.88
#